data_AF-A0A8C5SXU3-F1
#
_entry.id   AF-A0A8C5SXU3-F1
#
_cell.length_a   1.000
_cell.length_b   1.000
_cell.length_c   1.000
_cell.angle_alpha   90.00
_cell.angle_beta   90.00
_cell.angle_gamma   90.00
#
_symmetry.space_group_name_H-M   'P 1'
#
loop_
_entity.id
_entity.type
_entity.pdbx_description
1 polymer ?
#
loop_
_entity_poly.entity_id
_entity_poly.type
_entity_poly.pdbx_seq_one_letter_code
_entity_poly.pdbx_strand_id
1 'polypeptide(L)'
;MVVPKVLFKRQLYMVWFFFFSFLLAHLTITYVPPTFPPFLLPTGAFLIPYAIFLFICGIPVFLLETALGQYTSQGGITAWRKICPIFEGIGYASQVIESYLNIYYIVILSWALFYLFNSFSAVLPWSNCNNYWNSEYCVDGLNVSDSGNNTNATSPVIEFWESRTLKITEGLHNLGTVRWELALCLLLAWIICYFCIWKGVKSTGKVVYFTATFPYLMLIVLLIRGVTLPGALDGITFYLNPDISRLADPQVWMDAGTQIFFSYAICQGCLTALGSYNKYNNNCYRDSFMLCFLNSATSFVAGFAIFSVLGFMAQEQGVPISKVAESGPGLAFIAYPKAVTMMPISQLWACLFFLMLIFLGLDSQFVCVESLVTAIVDLFPEVFHKKGRRELLILGIAVICYLIGLLLVTEGGMYIFQLFDYYAASGTCLLFLAIFEVICIAWVYGADRFSDNIEDMIGYKPWPLVKYCWLYLTPGLCLATFLFSLIRYQPLKYNNVYEYPPWGIAVGWVLALSSMICIPSYIIFSFLRTKGSFKEVITTELL
;
A
#
# COMPACT_ATOMS: atom_id res chain seq x y z
N MET A 1 36.71 -6.86 2.42
CA MET A 1 36.21 -5.63 1.76
C MET A 1 34.96 -5.95 0.91
N VAL A 2 33.87 -6.49 1.50
CA VAL A 2 32.61 -6.86 0.80
C VAL A 2 31.41 -6.79 1.77
N VAL A 3 31.21 -5.66 2.48
CA VAL A 3 30.00 -5.43 3.30
C VAL A 3 29.50 -3.95 3.30
N PRO A 4 29.35 -3.26 2.15
CA PRO A 4 28.49 -2.05 2.10
C PRO A 4 27.18 -2.25 1.30
N LYS A 5 27.08 -3.23 0.40
CA LYS A 5 25.93 -3.36 -0.53
C LYS A 5 24.65 -3.97 0.06
N VAL A 6 24.60 -4.31 1.35
CA VAL A 6 23.47 -5.04 1.93
C VAL A 6 22.34 -4.10 2.38
N LEU A 7 22.64 -2.83 2.70
CA LEU A 7 21.67 -1.87 3.27
C LEU A 7 20.93 -1.02 2.23
N PHE A 8 21.57 -0.64 1.12
CA PHE A 8 20.87 -0.11 -0.06
C PHE A 8 20.01 -1.17 -0.79
N LYS A 9 20.31 -2.46 -0.57
CA LYS A 9 19.51 -3.60 -1.08
C LYS A 9 18.40 -4.01 -0.14
N ARG A 10 18.59 -3.80 1.18
CA ARG A 10 17.49 -3.42 2.08
C ARG A 10 16.93 -2.08 1.60
N GLN A 11 15.85 -1.48 2.04
CA GLN A 11 15.32 -0.23 1.42
C GLN A 11 14.89 -0.31 -0.08
N LEU A 12 15.59 -1.00 -1.00
CA LEU A 12 15.07 -1.49 -2.29
C LEU A 12 13.82 -2.36 -2.09
N TYR A 13 13.63 -2.87 -0.86
CA TYR A 13 12.39 -3.42 -0.30
C TYR A 13 11.14 -2.57 -0.59
N MET A 14 11.26 -1.25 -0.57
CA MET A 14 10.12 -0.34 -0.70
C MET A 14 9.74 -0.01 -2.14
N VAL A 15 10.63 -0.30 -3.09
CA VAL A 15 10.33 -0.15 -4.52
C VAL A 15 9.19 -1.08 -4.95
N TRP A 16 8.87 -2.09 -4.14
CA TRP A 16 7.85 -3.11 -4.42
C TRP A 16 6.58 -3.02 -3.60
N PHE A 17 6.61 -2.28 -2.49
CA PHE A 17 5.37 -1.75 -1.90
C PHE A 17 4.51 -1.11 -2.99
N PHE A 18 5.20 -0.61 -4.00
CA PHE A 18 4.69 0.11 -5.12
C PHE A 18 4.13 -0.68 -6.32
N PHE A 19 4.65 -1.81 -6.84
CA PHE A 19 3.88 -2.49 -7.93
C PHE A 19 2.52 -2.96 -7.38
N PHE A 20 2.54 -3.35 -6.11
CA PHE A 20 1.35 -3.68 -5.35
C PHE A 20 0.55 -2.44 -4.93
N SER A 21 1.19 -1.29 -4.64
CA SER A 21 0.55 0.03 -4.46
C SER A 21 0.28 0.76 -5.75
N PHE A 22 0.54 0.18 -6.93
CA PHE A 22 0.27 0.72 -8.26
C PHE A 22 -0.86 -0.07 -8.89
N LEU A 23 -0.87 -1.39 -8.69
CA LEU A 23 -2.11 -2.14 -8.63
C LEU A 23 -3.02 -1.46 -7.60
N LEU A 24 -2.72 -1.48 -6.28
CA LEU A 24 -3.45 -0.81 -5.16
C LEU A 24 -3.67 0.71 -5.32
N ALA A 25 -2.84 1.45 -6.07
CA ALA A 25 -3.05 2.88 -6.38
C ALA A 25 -4.29 3.09 -7.21
N HIS A 26 -4.38 2.29 -8.27
CA HIS A 26 -5.55 2.22 -9.11
C HIS A 26 -6.65 1.46 -8.38
N LEU A 27 -6.36 0.87 -7.22
CA LEU A 27 -7.33 0.39 -6.24
C LEU A 27 -7.77 1.45 -5.22
N THR A 28 -7.19 2.65 -5.21
CA THR A 28 -7.61 3.81 -4.39
C THR A 28 -8.07 5.02 -5.20
N ILE A 29 -8.03 4.99 -6.55
CA ILE A 29 -8.82 5.92 -7.37
C ILE A 29 -10.29 5.54 -7.20
N THR A 30 -10.83 6.04 -6.11
CA THR A 30 -12.23 5.91 -5.74
C THR A 30 -12.79 7.32 -5.74
N TYR A 31 -13.89 7.47 -6.48
CA TYR A 31 -14.84 8.58 -6.44
C TYR A 31 -14.56 9.78 -7.35
N VAL A 32 -15.08 9.62 -8.56
CA VAL A 32 -15.65 10.74 -9.34
C VAL A 32 -17.12 10.88 -8.92
N PRO A 33 -17.64 12.10 -8.67
CA PRO A 33 -19.04 12.33 -8.33
C PRO A 33 -20.01 11.89 -9.46
N PRO A 34 -21.29 11.58 -9.14
CA PRO A 34 -22.31 11.13 -10.11
C PRO A 34 -22.71 12.18 -11.16
N THR A 35 -22.17 13.41 -11.09
CA THR A 35 -22.34 14.44 -12.13
C THR A 35 -21.34 14.31 -13.27
N PHE A 36 -20.33 13.44 -13.16
CA PHE A 36 -19.39 13.16 -14.23
C PHE A 36 -19.13 11.65 -14.35
N PRO A 37 -19.24 11.08 -15.55
CA PRO A 37 -19.22 9.64 -15.76
C PRO A 37 -17.92 8.97 -15.25
N PRO A 38 -18.00 7.67 -14.88
CA PRO A 38 -16.91 6.92 -14.27
C PRO A 38 -15.84 6.65 -15.33
N PHE A 39 -14.85 7.52 -15.39
CA PHE A 39 -13.70 7.36 -16.24
C PHE A 39 -12.49 7.29 -15.31
N LEU A 40 -11.75 6.17 -15.38
CA LEU A 40 -10.36 6.15 -14.94
C LEU A 40 -9.71 7.43 -15.41
N LEU A 41 -8.97 8.05 -14.51
CA LEU A 41 -8.34 9.33 -14.78
C LEU A 41 -7.53 9.21 -16.08
N PRO A 42 -7.78 10.08 -17.08
CA PRO A 42 -6.80 10.34 -18.14
C PRO A 42 -5.52 10.75 -17.42
N THR A 43 -4.57 9.82 -17.37
CA THR A 43 -3.57 9.76 -16.30
C THR A 43 -2.46 10.78 -16.53
N GLY A 44 -2.38 11.33 -17.75
CA GLY A 44 -1.46 12.39 -18.11
C GLY A 44 -1.58 13.64 -17.22
N ALA A 45 -2.78 14.05 -16.85
CA ALA A 45 -2.97 15.20 -15.95
C ALA A 45 -2.62 14.86 -14.48
N PHE A 46 -2.89 13.62 -14.05
CA PHE A 46 -2.56 13.13 -12.70
C PHE A 46 -1.05 13.12 -12.41
N LEU A 47 -0.20 12.99 -13.44
CA LEU A 47 1.25 13.06 -13.28
C LEU A 47 1.74 14.40 -12.71
N ILE A 48 0.99 15.48 -12.90
CA ILE A 48 1.35 16.81 -12.37
C ILE A 48 1.24 16.85 -10.82
N PRO A 49 0.06 16.61 -10.21
CA PRO A 49 -0.03 16.56 -8.76
C PRO A 49 0.82 15.43 -8.17
N TYR A 50 0.94 14.28 -8.84
CA TYR A 50 1.84 13.21 -8.42
C TYR A 50 3.31 13.68 -8.34
N ALA A 51 3.81 14.36 -9.38
CA ALA A 51 5.18 14.90 -9.39
C ALA A 51 5.38 16.00 -8.34
N ILE A 52 4.37 16.84 -8.10
CA ILE A 52 4.42 17.86 -7.03
C ILE A 52 4.53 17.18 -5.67
N PHE A 53 3.67 16.21 -5.36
CA PHE A 53 3.74 15.45 -4.12
C PHE A 53 5.04 14.67 -3.98
N LEU A 54 5.56 14.10 -5.07
CA LEU A 54 6.84 13.40 -5.10
C LEU A 54 7.99 14.27 -4.59
N PHE A 55 8.17 15.47 -5.17
CA PHE A 55 9.29 16.33 -4.82
C PHE A 55 9.07 17.14 -3.55
N ILE A 56 7.83 17.52 -3.23
CA ILE A 56 7.50 18.38 -2.10
C ILE A 56 7.26 17.60 -0.81
N CYS A 57 6.67 16.40 -0.88
CA CYS A 57 6.32 15.62 0.30
C CYS A 57 7.03 14.26 0.33
N GLY A 58 6.94 13.46 -0.75
CA GLY A 58 7.46 12.10 -0.81
C GLY A 58 8.95 12.01 -0.49
N ILE A 59 9.80 12.61 -1.32
CA ILE A 59 11.27 12.57 -1.12
C ILE A 59 11.67 13.20 0.23
N PRO A 60 11.18 14.40 0.60
CA PRO A 60 11.55 15.01 1.88
C PRO A 60 11.15 14.17 3.09
N VAL A 61 9.92 13.64 3.17
CA VAL A 61 9.48 12.86 4.34
C VAL A 61 10.14 11.47 4.35
N PHE A 62 10.35 10.85 3.19
CA PHE A 62 11.10 9.60 3.09
C PHE A 62 12.51 9.73 3.70
N LEU A 63 13.20 10.82 3.33
CA LEU A 63 14.51 11.13 3.87
C LEU A 63 14.45 11.40 5.38
N LEU A 64 13.42 12.12 5.85
CA LEU A 64 13.22 12.42 7.26
C LEU A 64 13.12 11.13 8.09
N GLU A 65 12.22 10.21 7.74
CA GLU A 65 12.04 8.96 8.49
C GLU A 65 13.29 8.08 8.43
N THR A 66 13.91 7.98 7.26
CA THR A 66 15.13 7.18 7.07
C THR A 66 16.31 7.73 7.88
N ALA A 67 16.50 9.05 7.85
CA ALA A 67 17.55 9.73 8.59
C ALA A 67 17.30 9.66 10.10
N LEU A 68 16.04 9.83 10.54
CA LEU A 68 15.63 9.69 11.94
C LEU A 68 15.99 8.29 12.48
N GLY A 69 15.64 7.24 11.73
CA GLY A 69 15.99 5.87 12.08
C GLY A 69 17.49 5.65 12.15
N GLN A 70 18.23 6.09 11.12
CA GLN A 70 19.69 5.92 11.05
C GLN A 70 20.42 6.66 12.17
N TYR A 71 20.02 7.91 12.44
CA TYR A 71 20.63 8.74 13.47
C TYR A 71 20.42 8.16 14.87
N THR A 72 19.20 7.74 15.18
CA THR A 72 18.85 7.23 16.51
C THR A 72 19.25 5.76 16.72
N SER A 73 19.40 5.00 15.63
CA SER A 73 19.57 3.54 15.62
C SER A 73 18.47 2.82 16.43
N GLN A 74 17.24 3.31 16.35
CA GLN A 74 16.05 2.76 17.04
C GLN A 74 14.84 2.74 16.10
N GLY A 75 13.87 1.87 16.38
CA GLY A 75 12.56 1.80 15.73
C GLY A 75 11.65 2.99 16.07
N GLY A 76 10.50 3.05 15.41
CA GLY A 76 9.62 4.23 15.38
C GLY A 76 9.34 4.87 16.75
N ILE A 77 8.84 4.10 17.72
CA ILE A 77 8.44 4.65 19.04
C ILE A 77 9.65 5.21 19.79
N THR A 78 10.72 4.41 19.93
CA THR A 78 11.89 4.82 20.71
C THR A 78 12.69 5.92 20.01
N ALA A 79 12.65 6.00 18.67
CA ALA A 79 13.24 7.10 17.92
C ALA A 79 12.59 8.45 18.27
N TRP A 80 11.25 8.50 18.28
CA TRP A 80 10.52 9.71 18.70
C TRP A 80 10.77 10.07 20.16
N ARG A 81 10.83 9.09 21.07
CA ARG A 81 11.18 9.31 22.48
C ARG A 81 12.55 9.98 22.65
N LYS A 82 13.54 9.66 21.81
CA LYS A 82 14.90 10.24 21.89
C LYS A 82 15.01 11.64 21.29
N ILE A 83 14.17 11.95 20.31
CA ILE A 83 14.24 13.23 19.58
C ILE A 83 13.32 14.28 20.18
N CYS A 84 12.07 13.91 20.44
CA CYS A 84 11.08 14.80 21.03
C CYS A 84 10.08 13.99 21.89
N PRO A 85 10.38 13.79 23.19
CA PRO A 85 9.58 12.97 24.10
C PRO A 85 8.07 13.30 24.09
N ILE A 86 7.70 14.58 24.03
CA ILE A 86 6.29 15.01 24.00
C ILE A 86 5.52 14.45 22.79
N PHE A 87 6.21 14.18 21.68
CA PHE A 87 5.65 13.66 20.44
C PHE A 87 5.89 12.14 20.25
N GLU A 88 6.24 11.39 21.31
CA GLU A 88 6.33 9.92 21.23
C GLU A 88 5.01 9.28 20.76
N GLY A 89 3.87 9.96 20.94
CA GLY A 89 2.58 9.58 20.37
C GLY A 89 2.55 9.40 18.85
N ILE A 90 3.44 10.07 18.10
CA ILE A 90 3.61 9.88 16.65
C ILE A 90 4.06 8.43 16.37
N GLY A 91 5.03 7.93 17.15
CA GLY A 91 5.49 6.56 17.04
C GLY A 91 4.38 5.54 17.31
N TYR A 92 3.57 5.74 18.35
CA TYR A 92 2.43 4.86 18.61
C TYR A 92 1.39 4.91 17.49
N ALA A 93 1.09 6.11 16.96
CA ALA A 93 0.16 6.28 15.83
C ALA A 93 0.62 5.49 14.60
N SER A 94 1.91 5.59 14.22
CA SER A 94 2.48 4.79 13.13
C SER A 94 2.35 3.29 13.36
N GLN A 95 2.58 2.81 14.59
CA GLN A 95 2.47 1.38 14.90
C GLN A 95 1.04 0.85 14.91
N VAL A 96 0.04 1.69 15.24
CA VAL A 96 -1.38 1.34 15.10
C VAL A 96 -1.74 1.16 13.63
N ILE A 97 -1.31 2.10 12.76
CA ILE A 97 -1.50 2.00 11.31
C ILE A 97 -0.84 0.72 10.77
N GLU A 98 0.40 0.45 11.18
CA GLU A 98 1.11 -0.77 10.77
C GLU A 98 0.42 -2.06 11.27
N SER A 99 -0.12 -2.05 12.48
CA SER A 99 -0.86 -3.20 12.99
C SER A 99 -2.07 -3.53 12.12
N TYR A 100 -2.78 -2.50 11.61
CA TYR A 100 -3.86 -2.70 10.66
C TYR A 100 -3.36 -3.21 9.32
N LEU A 101 -2.29 -2.63 8.75
CA LEU A 101 -1.68 -3.09 7.50
C LEU A 101 -1.31 -4.57 7.56
N ASN A 102 -0.66 -5.00 8.64
CA ASN A 102 -0.28 -6.40 8.84
C ASN A 102 -1.48 -7.36 8.80
N ILE A 103 -2.67 -6.92 9.22
CA ILE A 103 -3.89 -7.74 9.26
C ILE A 103 -4.51 -7.87 7.86
N TYR A 104 -4.73 -6.76 7.16
CA TYR A 104 -5.53 -6.79 5.92
C TYR A 104 -4.67 -7.03 4.66
N TYR A 105 -3.43 -6.52 4.61
CA TYR A 105 -2.61 -6.59 3.40
C TYR A 105 -2.27 -8.03 3.00
N ILE A 106 -1.98 -8.88 3.98
CA ILE A 106 -1.69 -10.30 3.76
C ILE A 106 -2.87 -11.11 3.21
N VAL A 107 -4.10 -10.58 3.28
CA VAL A 107 -5.27 -11.23 2.68
C VAL A 107 -5.13 -11.27 1.16
N ILE A 108 -4.48 -10.28 0.55
CA ILE A 108 -4.25 -10.25 -0.90
C ILE A 108 -3.30 -11.37 -1.33
N LEU A 109 -2.30 -11.71 -0.49
CA LEU A 109 -1.44 -12.88 -0.69
C LEU A 109 -2.23 -14.18 -0.66
N SER A 110 -3.26 -14.27 0.20
CA SER A 110 -4.17 -15.42 0.22
C SER A 110 -4.92 -15.57 -1.10
N TRP A 111 -5.47 -14.48 -1.64
CA TRP A 111 -6.12 -14.50 -2.96
C TRP A 111 -5.14 -14.88 -4.07
N ALA A 112 -3.93 -14.33 -4.07
CA ALA A 112 -2.90 -14.67 -5.06
C ALA A 112 -2.48 -16.15 -4.99
N LEU A 113 -2.33 -16.71 -3.78
CA LEU A 113 -2.07 -18.15 -3.58
C LEU A 113 -3.24 -19.00 -4.09
N PHE A 114 -4.48 -18.60 -3.81
CA PHE A 114 -5.66 -19.29 -4.30
C PHE A 114 -5.70 -19.34 -5.84
N TYR A 115 -5.46 -18.21 -6.51
CA TYR A 115 -5.37 -18.17 -7.96
C TYR A 115 -4.16 -18.93 -8.52
N LEU A 116 -3.01 -18.90 -7.84
CA LEU A 116 -1.84 -19.69 -8.22
C LEU A 116 -2.16 -21.18 -8.20
N PHE A 117 -2.81 -21.70 -7.16
CA PHE A 117 -3.21 -23.10 -7.09
C PHE A 117 -4.18 -23.48 -8.21
N ASN A 118 -5.13 -22.61 -8.53
CA ASN A 118 -6.08 -22.82 -9.62
C ASN A 118 -5.43 -22.72 -11.02
N SER A 119 -4.27 -22.06 -11.14
CA SER A 119 -3.53 -21.91 -12.40
C SER A 119 -2.87 -23.20 -12.90
N PHE A 120 -2.74 -24.23 -12.04
CA PHE A 120 -2.22 -25.55 -12.41
C PHE A 120 -3.28 -26.47 -13.07
N SER A 121 -4.50 -25.97 -13.25
CA SER A 121 -5.57 -26.70 -13.93
C SER A 121 -5.31 -26.79 -15.44
N ALA A 122 -5.75 -27.89 -16.07
CA ALA A 122 -5.60 -28.09 -17.52
C ALA A 122 -6.29 -26.98 -18.33
N VAL A 123 -7.43 -26.48 -17.86
CA VAL A 123 -8.10 -25.29 -18.37
C VAL A 123 -8.23 -24.32 -17.20
N LEU A 124 -7.91 -23.05 -17.44
CA LEU A 124 -8.00 -22.03 -16.39
C LEU A 124 -9.46 -21.90 -15.93
N PRO A 125 -9.77 -21.98 -14.61
CA PRO A 125 -11.15 -21.98 -14.12
C PRO A 125 -11.97 -20.72 -14.46
N TRP A 126 -11.30 -19.59 -14.72
CA TRP A 126 -11.93 -18.33 -15.11
C TRP A 126 -11.99 -18.12 -16.63
N SER A 127 -11.66 -19.13 -17.43
CA SER A 127 -11.66 -19.02 -18.90
C SER A 127 -13.01 -19.25 -19.56
N ASN A 128 -13.91 -20.01 -18.92
CA ASN A 128 -15.20 -20.39 -19.47
C ASN A 128 -16.33 -20.30 -18.43
N CYS A 129 -17.57 -20.34 -18.90
CA CYS A 129 -18.80 -20.29 -18.09
C CYS A 129 -19.31 -21.68 -17.70
N ASN A 130 -18.60 -22.76 -18.04
CA ASN A 130 -19.04 -24.14 -17.82
C ASN A 130 -18.64 -24.68 -16.43
N ASN A 131 -18.84 -23.91 -15.37
CA ASN A 131 -18.51 -24.32 -14.01
C ASN A 131 -19.72 -24.25 -13.07
N TYR A 132 -19.67 -25.00 -11.96
CA TYR A 132 -20.80 -25.09 -11.01
C TYR A 132 -21.12 -23.78 -10.28
N TRP A 133 -20.21 -22.80 -10.32
CA TRP A 133 -20.41 -21.47 -9.73
C TRP A 133 -20.93 -20.45 -10.72
N ASN A 134 -21.01 -20.79 -12.01
CA ASN A 134 -21.43 -19.86 -13.03
C ASN A 134 -22.96 -19.73 -13.08
N SER A 135 -23.43 -18.52 -13.35
CA SER A 135 -24.86 -18.25 -13.54
C SER A 135 -25.28 -18.44 -15.00
N GLU A 136 -26.59 -18.48 -15.26
CA GLU A 136 -27.15 -18.51 -16.62
C GLU A 136 -26.84 -17.21 -17.41
N TYR A 137 -26.42 -16.14 -16.73
CA TYR A 137 -26.07 -14.86 -17.33
C TYR A 137 -24.59 -14.75 -17.72
N CYS A 138 -23.78 -15.77 -17.42
CA CYS A 138 -22.38 -15.82 -17.78
C CYS A 138 -22.21 -15.99 -19.28
N VAL A 139 -21.42 -15.12 -19.92
CA VAL A 139 -21.15 -15.18 -21.36
C VAL A 139 -19.66 -15.37 -21.64
N ASP A 140 -19.35 -16.47 -22.31
CA ASP A 140 -18.03 -16.72 -22.90
C ASP A 140 -17.88 -15.86 -24.15
N GLY A 141 -16.87 -14.99 -24.16
CA GLY A 141 -16.61 -14.09 -25.28
C GLY A 141 -16.38 -14.89 -26.56
N LEU A 142 -17.43 -15.00 -27.39
CA LEU A 142 -17.44 -15.32 -28.83
C LEU A 142 -18.84 -15.39 -29.48
N ASN A 143 -19.97 -15.23 -28.76
CA ASN A 143 -21.33 -15.24 -29.36
C ASN A 143 -22.15 -13.97 -29.05
N VAL A 144 -21.57 -12.79 -29.30
CA VAL A 144 -22.32 -11.50 -29.19
C VAL A 144 -23.36 -11.34 -30.32
N SER A 145 -23.36 -12.23 -31.32
CA SER A 145 -24.35 -12.21 -32.40
C SER A 145 -25.72 -12.81 -32.03
N ASP A 146 -25.84 -13.58 -30.94
CA ASP A 146 -27.11 -14.23 -30.54
C ASP A 146 -27.66 -13.78 -29.17
N SER A 147 -26.89 -13.08 -28.35
CA SER A 147 -27.38 -12.53 -27.08
C SER A 147 -27.92 -11.12 -27.27
N GLY A 148 -29.18 -11.01 -27.68
CA GLY A 148 -29.87 -9.73 -27.74
C GLY A 148 -29.72 -8.93 -26.44
N ASN A 149 -29.14 -7.73 -26.52
CA ASN A 149 -29.25 -6.59 -25.59
C ASN A 149 -29.47 -6.90 -24.09
N ASN A 150 -28.84 -7.94 -23.54
CA ASN A 150 -29.00 -8.32 -22.16
C ASN A 150 -28.07 -7.46 -21.32
N THR A 151 -28.62 -6.45 -20.66
CA THR A 151 -27.89 -5.51 -19.79
C THR A 151 -27.27 -6.17 -18.56
N ASN A 152 -27.56 -7.45 -18.32
CA ASN A 152 -27.17 -8.20 -17.13
C ASN A 152 -26.11 -9.29 -17.42
N ALA A 153 -25.50 -9.30 -18.60
CA ALA A 153 -24.46 -10.28 -18.93
C ALA A 153 -23.20 -10.09 -18.07
N THR A 154 -22.69 -11.19 -17.51
CA THR A 154 -21.48 -11.25 -16.67
C THR A 154 -20.37 -12.02 -17.39
N SER A 155 -19.11 -11.74 -17.03
CA SER A 155 -17.97 -12.48 -17.57
C SER A 155 -17.57 -13.64 -16.66
N PRO A 156 -17.01 -14.74 -17.19
CA PRO A 156 -16.57 -15.89 -16.38
C PRO A 156 -15.53 -15.53 -15.34
N VAL A 157 -14.76 -14.48 -15.59
CA VAL A 157 -13.71 -13.99 -14.69
C VAL A 157 -14.27 -13.21 -13.51
N ILE A 158 -15.31 -12.39 -13.73
CA ILE A 158 -16.05 -11.69 -12.66
C ILE A 158 -16.73 -12.74 -11.76
N GLU A 159 -17.42 -13.72 -12.35
CA GLU A 159 -18.08 -14.76 -11.56
C GLU A 159 -17.09 -15.68 -10.83
N PHE A 160 -15.91 -15.92 -11.39
CA PHE A 160 -14.86 -16.64 -10.66
C PHE A 160 -14.37 -15.83 -9.44
N TRP A 161 -14.26 -14.51 -9.54
CA TRP A 161 -13.89 -13.66 -8.41
C TRP A 161 -15.01 -13.60 -7.36
N GLU A 162 -16.21 -13.19 -7.76
CA GLU A 162 -17.32 -12.91 -6.84
C GLU A 162 -17.98 -14.19 -6.32
N SER A 163 -18.29 -15.15 -7.20
CA SER A 163 -19.09 -16.33 -6.86
C SER A 163 -18.26 -17.55 -6.47
N ARG A 164 -16.99 -17.67 -6.91
CA ARG A 164 -16.12 -18.82 -6.57
C ARG A 164 -15.07 -18.50 -5.53
N THR A 165 -14.31 -17.43 -5.73
CA THR A 165 -13.20 -17.05 -4.86
C THR A 165 -13.75 -16.49 -3.55
N LEU A 166 -14.42 -15.34 -3.63
CA LEU A 166 -14.96 -14.65 -2.46
C LEU A 166 -16.24 -15.30 -1.93
N LYS A 167 -17.14 -15.73 -2.84
CA LYS A 167 -18.56 -16.00 -2.52
C LYS A 167 -19.18 -14.81 -1.80
N ILE A 168 -19.08 -13.65 -2.42
CA ILE A 168 -19.42 -12.38 -1.78
C ILE A 168 -20.89 -12.34 -1.37
N THR A 169 -21.17 -11.91 -0.14
CA THR A 169 -22.54 -11.74 0.36
C THR A 169 -23.15 -10.41 -0.10
N GLU A 170 -24.43 -10.19 0.22
CA GLU A 170 -25.15 -8.96 -0.13
C GLU A 170 -24.59 -7.69 0.56
N GLY A 171 -23.84 -7.84 1.67
CA GLY A 171 -23.36 -6.68 2.41
C GLY A 171 -22.73 -7.01 3.75
N LEU A 172 -22.18 -5.97 4.38
CA LEU A 172 -21.49 -6.04 5.68
C LEU A 172 -22.34 -6.62 6.83
N HIS A 173 -23.67 -6.53 6.73
CA HIS A 173 -24.60 -7.08 7.73
C HIS A 173 -24.61 -8.61 7.77
N ASN A 174 -24.28 -9.26 6.66
CA ASN A 174 -24.24 -10.70 6.55
C ASN A 174 -22.82 -11.13 6.16
N LEU A 175 -21.98 -11.42 7.15
CA LEU A 175 -20.60 -11.82 6.89
C LEU A 175 -20.48 -13.24 6.31
N GLY A 176 -21.54 -14.04 6.39
CA GLY A 176 -21.56 -15.43 5.94
C GLY A 176 -20.56 -16.30 6.72
N THR A 177 -20.04 -17.33 6.05
CA THR A 177 -19.09 -18.29 6.65
C THR A 177 -17.64 -17.98 6.24
N VAL A 178 -16.68 -18.52 7.00
CA VAL A 178 -15.26 -18.42 6.65
C VAL A 178 -14.98 -19.27 5.41
N ARG A 179 -14.39 -18.67 4.37
CA ARG A 179 -13.95 -19.38 3.16
C ARG A 179 -12.73 -20.23 3.50
N TRP A 180 -12.94 -21.51 3.85
CA TRP A 180 -11.88 -22.38 4.36
C TRP A 180 -10.65 -22.49 3.43
N GLU A 181 -10.84 -22.47 2.11
CA GLU A 181 -9.73 -22.47 1.13
C GLU A 181 -8.87 -21.21 1.25
N LEU A 182 -9.49 -20.04 1.39
CA LEU A 182 -8.80 -18.77 1.63
C LEU A 182 -8.19 -18.72 3.03
N ALA A 183 -8.82 -19.34 4.03
CA ALA A 183 -8.23 -19.46 5.37
C ALA A 183 -6.96 -20.31 5.37
N LEU A 184 -6.89 -21.37 4.55
CA LEU A 184 -5.67 -22.17 4.36
C LEU A 184 -4.61 -21.41 3.55
N CYS A 185 -5.01 -20.69 2.50
CA CYS A 185 -4.08 -19.84 1.75
C CYS A 185 -3.51 -18.72 2.62
N LEU A 186 -4.33 -18.12 3.50
CA LEU A 186 -3.91 -17.12 4.48
C LEU A 186 -2.94 -17.72 5.51
N LEU A 187 -3.22 -18.93 6.01
CA LEU A 187 -2.31 -19.65 6.90
C LEU A 187 -0.97 -19.90 6.22
N LEU A 188 -0.98 -20.37 4.97
CA LEU A 188 0.23 -20.59 4.18
C LEU A 188 1.03 -19.30 3.97
N ALA A 189 0.35 -18.18 3.66
CA ALA A 189 1.00 -16.88 3.52
C ALA A 189 1.73 -16.47 4.82
N TRP A 190 1.10 -16.65 5.99
CA TRP A 190 1.72 -16.39 7.29
C TRP A 190 2.88 -17.33 7.60
N ILE A 191 2.78 -18.61 7.24
CA ILE A 191 3.88 -19.58 7.40
C ILE A 191 5.09 -19.16 6.56
N ILE A 192 4.88 -18.80 5.30
CA ILE A 192 5.94 -18.31 4.40
C ILE A 192 6.56 -17.04 5.00
N CYS A 193 5.72 -16.08 5.40
CA CYS A 193 6.16 -14.82 6.02
C CYS A 193 7.02 -15.05 7.27
N TYR A 194 6.57 -15.92 8.17
CA TYR A 194 7.29 -16.29 9.38
C TYR A 194 8.70 -16.82 9.07
N PHE A 195 8.82 -17.82 8.19
CA PHE A 195 10.13 -18.42 7.85
C PHE A 195 11.04 -17.49 7.05
N CYS A 196 10.50 -16.49 6.36
CA CYS A 196 11.32 -15.46 5.72
C CYS A 196 11.99 -14.54 6.76
N ILE A 197 11.27 -14.15 7.82
CA ILE A 197 11.67 -13.13 8.80
C ILE A 197 12.28 -13.72 10.08
N TRP A 198 12.06 -15.00 10.40
CA TRP A 198 12.45 -15.62 11.68
C TRP A 198 13.91 -15.38 12.10
N LYS A 199 14.86 -15.39 11.16
CA LYS A 199 16.29 -15.15 11.38
C LYS A 199 16.70 -13.68 11.22
N GLY A 200 15.71 -12.79 11.20
CA GLY A 200 15.81 -11.34 11.00
C GLY A 200 16.33 -10.95 9.62
N VAL A 201 16.76 -9.69 9.53
CA VAL A 201 17.24 -9.02 8.32
C VAL A 201 18.38 -9.73 7.55
N LYS A 202 19.03 -10.74 8.14
CA LYS A 202 20.04 -11.58 7.46
C LYS A 202 19.41 -12.63 6.54
N SER A 203 18.27 -13.19 6.93
CA SER A 203 17.53 -14.18 6.14
C SER A 203 16.69 -13.48 5.08
N THR A 204 15.94 -12.45 5.48
CA THR A 204 15.14 -11.60 4.59
C THR A 204 15.98 -11.08 3.43
N GLY A 205 17.19 -10.55 3.71
CA GLY A 205 18.08 -10.04 2.68
C GLY A 205 18.57 -11.06 1.65
N LYS A 206 18.45 -12.38 1.88
CA LYS A 206 18.80 -13.41 0.89
C LYS A 206 17.64 -13.75 -0.03
N VAL A 207 16.45 -13.96 0.55
CA VAL A 207 15.23 -14.29 -0.20
C VAL A 207 14.89 -13.18 -1.18
N VAL A 208 15.08 -11.93 -0.74
CA VAL A 208 14.78 -10.73 -1.52
C VAL A 208 15.54 -10.63 -2.84
N TYR A 209 16.74 -11.22 -2.97
CA TYR A 209 17.45 -11.18 -4.26
C TYR A 209 16.64 -11.75 -5.41
N PHE A 210 15.84 -12.78 -5.13
CA PHE A 210 14.98 -13.39 -6.11
C PHE A 210 13.60 -12.71 -6.14
N THR A 211 12.96 -12.54 -4.97
CA THR A 211 11.59 -12.01 -4.88
C THR A 211 11.48 -10.57 -5.37
N ALA A 212 12.54 -9.76 -5.23
CA ALA A 212 12.59 -8.38 -5.73
C ALA A 212 13.15 -8.22 -7.15
N THR A 213 13.62 -9.27 -7.83
CA THR A 213 14.11 -9.14 -9.22
C THR A 213 13.16 -9.80 -10.21
N PHE A 214 12.48 -10.87 -9.80
CA PHE A 214 11.50 -11.56 -10.61
C PHE A 214 10.36 -10.66 -11.11
N PRO A 215 9.77 -9.75 -10.31
CA PRO A 215 8.71 -8.88 -10.80
C PRO A 215 9.17 -7.88 -11.87
N TYR A 216 10.45 -7.45 -11.88
CA TYR A 216 10.97 -6.61 -12.97
C TYR A 216 11.05 -7.39 -14.27
N LEU A 217 11.51 -8.64 -14.21
CA LEU A 217 11.52 -9.52 -15.37
C LEU A 217 10.10 -9.70 -15.91
N MET A 218 9.14 -9.99 -15.02
CA MET A 218 7.74 -10.16 -15.40
C MET A 218 7.12 -8.88 -15.95
N LEU A 219 7.42 -7.72 -15.36
CA LEU A 219 6.95 -6.43 -15.86
C LEU A 219 7.47 -6.16 -17.28
N ILE A 220 8.74 -6.46 -17.57
CA ILE A 220 9.30 -6.31 -18.93
C ILE A 220 8.57 -7.24 -19.90
N VAL A 221 8.34 -8.50 -19.52
CA VAL A 221 7.65 -9.46 -20.39
C VAL A 221 6.20 -9.05 -20.64
N LEU A 222 5.47 -8.63 -19.59
CA LEU A 222 4.10 -8.12 -19.69
C LEU A 222 4.04 -6.84 -20.52
N LEU A 223 5.02 -5.94 -20.39
CA LEU A 223 5.10 -4.73 -21.19
C LEU A 223 5.28 -5.07 -22.66
N ILE A 224 6.29 -5.89 -23.00
CA ILE A 224 6.55 -6.30 -24.40
C ILE A 224 5.30 -6.98 -24.97
N ARG A 225 4.69 -7.90 -24.22
CA ARG A 225 3.48 -8.58 -24.69
C ARG A 225 2.32 -7.60 -24.84
N GLY A 226 2.07 -6.78 -23.83
CA GLY A 226 0.99 -5.80 -23.77
C GLY A 226 1.00 -4.86 -24.96
N VAL A 227 2.16 -4.27 -25.28
CA VAL A 227 2.28 -3.33 -26.42
C VAL A 227 2.17 -4.00 -27.79
N THR A 228 2.35 -5.33 -27.87
CA THR A 228 2.17 -6.10 -29.13
C THR A 228 0.73 -6.53 -29.38
N LEU A 229 -0.18 -6.34 -28.41
CA LEU A 229 -1.59 -6.69 -28.57
C LEU A 229 -2.32 -5.65 -29.44
N PRO A 230 -3.33 -6.05 -30.23
CA PRO A 230 -4.19 -5.10 -30.91
C PRO A 230 -4.90 -4.22 -29.87
N GLY A 231 -5.11 -2.93 -30.15
CA GLY A 231 -5.81 -2.01 -29.22
C GLY A 231 -4.95 -1.48 -28.08
N ALA A 232 -3.70 -1.94 -27.96
CA ALA A 232 -2.77 -1.44 -26.95
C ALA A 232 -2.54 0.07 -27.04
N LEU A 233 -2.55 0.64 -28.26
CA LEU A 233 -2.35 2.07 -28.49
C LEU A 233 -3.50 2.91 -27.93
N ASP A 234 -4.74 2.42 -27.98
CA ASP A 234 -5.90 3.11 -27.39
C ASP A 234 -5.78 3.14 -25.87
N GLY A 235 -5.34 2.03 -25.28
CA GLY A 235 -5.01 1.92 -23.85
C GLY A 235 -3.92 2.90 -23.41
N ILE A 236 -2.81 2.98 -24.13
CA ILE A 236 -1.70 3.90 -23.83
C ILE A 236 -2.13 5.36 -24.05
N THR A 237 -2.93 5.62 -25.07
CA THR A 237 -3.48 6.96 -25.32
C THR A 237 -4.38 7.36 -24.15
N PHE A 238 -5.25 6.47 -23.69
CA PHE A 238 -6.07 6.70 -22.51
C PHE A 238 -5.22 6.97 -21.25
N TYR A 239 -4.11 6.24 -21.07
CA TYR A 239 -3.17 6.45 -19.97
C TYR A 239 -2.49 7.83 -20.00
N LEU A 240 -2.03 8.29 -21.17
CA LEU A 240 -1.20 9.49 -21.26
C LEU A 240 -1.96 10.76 -21.65
N ASN A 241 -3.17 10.65 -22.19
CA ASN A 241 -3.91 11.82 -22.66
C ASN A 241 -4.28 12.71 -21.46
N PRO A 242 -3.82 13.98 -21.39
CA PRO A 242 -4.06 14.83 -20.23
C PRO A 242 -5.43 15.51 -20.32
N ASP A 243 -6.31 15.25 -19.36
CA ASP A 243 -7.50 16.07 -19.13
C ASP A 243 -7.22 17.13 -18.06
N ILE A 244 -6.81 18.32 -18.50
CA ILE A 244 -6.41 19.43 -17.63
C ILE A 244 -7.56 19.90 -16.74
N SER A 245 -8.81 19.72 -17.17
CA SER A 245 -9.98 20.12 -16.37
C SER A 245 -10.02 19.42 -15.01
N ARG A 246 -9.43 18.22 -14.92
CA ARG A 246 -9.36 17.42 -13.69
C ARG A 246 -8.41 18.00 -12.65
N LEU A 247 -7.49 18.89 -13.01
CA LEU A 247 -6.64 19.57 -12.02
C LEU A 247 -7.43 20.52 -11.11
N ALA A 248 -8.62 20.95 -11.55
CA ALA A 248 -9.56 21.71 -10.74
C ALA A 248 -10.30 20.84 -9.71
N ASP A 249 -10.31 19.52 -9.90
CA ASP A 249 -10.91 18.57 -8.96
C ASP A 249 -9.90 18.28 -7.84
N PRO A 250 -10.15 18.72 -6.59
CA PRO A 250 -9.17 18.57 -5.55
C PRO A 250 -9.09 17.14 -5.00
N GLN A 251 -10.02 16.24 -5.35
CA GLN A 251 -9.88 14.81 -5.12
C GLN A 251 -8.62 14.25 -5.80
N VAL A 252 -8.31 14.74 -7.02
CA VAL A 252 -7.12 14.32 -7.78
C VAL A 252 -5.82 14.60 -7.01
N TRP A 253 -5.79 15.69 -6.25
CA TRP A 253 -4.65 16.05 -5.42
C TRP A 253 -4.54 15.18 -4.17
N MET A 254 -5.67 14.84 -3.55
CA MET A 254 -5.69 13.92 -2.41
C MET A 254 -5.27 12.52 -2.81
N ASP A 255 -5.77 12.03 -3.93
CA ASP A 255 -5.40 10.72 -4.49
C ASP A 255 -3.90 10.70 -4.81
N ALA A 256 -3.36 11.77 -5.42
CA ALA A 256 -1.93 11.87 -5.71
C ALA A 256 -1.06 11.87 -4.45
N GLY A 257 -1.45 12.62 -3.41
CA GLY A 257 -0.71 12.68 -2.15
C GLY A 257 -0.75 11.37 -1.38
N THR A 258 -1.95 10.80 -1.23
CA THR A 258 -2.16 9.49 -0.60
C THR A 258 -1.38 8.41 -1.35
N GLN A 259 -1.39 8.46 -2.68
CA GLN A 259 -0.66 7.54 -3.51
C GLN A 259 0.85 7.58 -3.22
N ILE A 260 1.45 8.77 -3.14
CA ILE A 260 2.88 8.90 -2.81
C ILE A 260 3.16 8.37 -1.40
N PHE A 261 2.33 8.69 -0.41
CA PHE A 261 2.58 8.33 0.99
C PHE A 261 2.46 6.83 1.19
N PHE A 262 1.38 6.25 0.67
CA PHE A 262 1.17 4.82 0.71
C PHE A 262 2.28 4.12 -0.08
N SER A 263 2.52 4.50 -1.34
CA SER A 263 3.58 3.91 -2.19
C SER A 263 4.96 3.87 -1.53
N TYR A 264 5.30 4.88 -0.73
CA TYR A 264 6.60 4.99 -0.09
C TYR A 264 6.63 4.45 1.33
N ALA A 265 5.51 3.93 1.83
CA ALA A 265 5.32 3.52 3.22
C ALA A 265 5.71 4.63 4.23
N ILE A 266 5.42 5.88 3.86
CA ILE A 266 5.69 7.07 4.68
C ILE A 266 4.70 7.12 5.84
N CYS A 267 5.18 7.54 7.01
CA CYS A 267 4.42 7.64 8.27
C CYS A 267 3.96 6.29 8.85
N GLN A 268 4.39 5.17 8.26
CA GLN A 268 4.09 3.82 8.75
C GLN A 268 5.17 3.30 9.72
N GLY A 269 6.24 4.09 9.97
CA GLY A 269 7.35 3.69 10.85
C GLY A 269 8.30 2.63 10.25
N CYS A 270 7.95 2.08 9.09
CA CYS A 270 8.76 1.14 8.32
C CYS A 270 10.11 1.73 7.91
N LEU A 271 10.12 2.99 7.45
CA LEU A 271 11.34 3.69 7.06
C LEU A 271 12.26 3.95 8.26
N THR A 272 11.71 4.34 9.41
CA THR A 272 12.47 4.51 10.64
C THR A 272 13.09 3.19 11.09
N ALA A 273 12.32 2.09 11.08
CA ALA A 273 12.82 0.76 11.44
C ALA A 273 13.93 0.30 10.50
N LEU A 274 13.76 0.43 9.17
CA LEU A 274 14.80 0.08 8.21
C LEU A 274 16.05 0.97 8.33
N GLY A 275 15.85 2.27 8.54
CA GLY A 275 16.92 3.24 8.80
C GLY A 275 17.73 2.88 10.04
N SER A 276 17.10 2.36 11.10
CA SER A 276 17.78 1.96 12.34
C SER A 276 18.85 0.87 12.16
N TYR A 277 18.73 0.08 11.10
CA TYR A 277 19.71 -0.96 10.76
C TYR A 277 20.86 -0.43 9.88
N ASN A 278 20.81 0.82 9.43
CA ASN A 278 21.88 1.44 8.66
C ASN A 278 23.12 1.67 9.53
N LYS A 279 24.28 1.70 8.87
CA LYS A 279 25.47 2.26 9.52
C LYS A 279 25.26 3.77 9.65
N TYR A 280 25.76 4.33 10.75
CA TYR A 280 25.67 5.77 11.02
C TYR A 280 26.16 6.63 9.84
N ASN A 281 27.25 6.21 9.19
CA ASN A 281 27.85 6.91 8.05
C ASN A 281 27.33 6.48 6.65
N ASN A 282 26.20 5.79 6.59
CA ASN A 282 25.59 5.44 5.31
C ASN A 282 24.96 6.68 4.66
N ASN A 283 25.08 6.82 3.34
CA ASN A 283 24.55 7.99 2.62
C ASN A 283 23.03 7.88 2.41
N CYS A 284 22.25 8.07 3.47
CA CYS A 284 20.79 7.99 3.44
C CYS A 284 20.14 9.02 2.52
N TYR A 285 20.79 10.18 2.31
CA TYR A 285 20.34 11.20 1.37
C TYR A 285 20.29 10.67 -0.07
N ARG A 286 21.42 10.13 -0.55
CA ARG A 286 21.50 9.54 -1.89
C ARG A 286 20.55 8.36 -2.04
N ASP A 287 20.49 7.49 -1.03
CA ASP A 287 19.67 6.30 -1.05
C ASP A 287 18.18 6.66 -1.17
N SER A 288 17.71 7.64 -0.38
CA SER A 288 16.33 8.15 -0.43
C SER A 288 15.93 8.66 -1.81
N PHE A 289 16.75 9.51 -2.43
CA PHE A 289 16.47 10.03 -3.76
C PHE A 289 16.42 8.92 -4.83
N MET A 290 17.38 8.00 -4.79
CA MET A 290 17.45 6.90 -5.76
C MET A 290 16.24 5.96 -5.63
N LEU A 291 15.82 5.65 -4.41
CA LEU A 291 14.71 4.74 -4.15
C LEU A 291 13.36 5.36 -4.54
N CYS A 292 13.10 6.61 -4.14
CA CYS A 292 11.87 7.31 -4.55
C CYS A 292 11.76 7.43 -6.07
N PHE A 293 12.86 7.77 -6.75
CA PHE A 293 12.86 7.86 -8.22
C PHE A 293 12.66 6.51 -8.88
N LEU A 294 13.37 5.46 -8.42
CA LEU A 294 13.22 4.10 -8.96
C LEU A 294 11.79 3.58 -8.78
N ASN A 295 11.19 3.84 -7.61
CA ASN A 295 9.81 3.53 -7.32
C ASN A 295 8.86 4.22 -8.31
N SER A 296 8.95 5.55 -8.44
CA SER A 296 8.10 6.33 -9.36
C SER A 296 8.29 5.96 -10.83
N ALA A 297 9.53 5.66 -11.23
CA ALA A 297 9.83 5.19 -12.59
C ALA A 297 9.20 3.82 -12.85
N THR A 298 9.24 2.93 -11.85
CA THR A 298 8.58 1.63 -11.94
C THR A 298 7.06 1.81 -12.10
N SER A 299 6.43 2.86 -11.54
CA SER A 299 4.97 3.14 -11.72
C SER A 299 4.66 3.43 -13.12
N PHE A 300 5.46 4.36 -13.60
CA PHE A 300 5.22 4.93 -14.87
C PHE A 300 5.29 3.82 -15.93
N VAL A 301 6.28 2.94 -15.83
CA VAL A 301 6.45 1.75 -16.68
C VAL A 301 5.35 0.69 -16.47
N ALA A 302 4.98 0.40 -15.22
CA ALA A 302 3.89 -0.53 -14.93
C ALA A 302 2.55 -0.08 -15.52
N GLY A 303 2.32 1.24 -15.59
CA GLY A 303 1.16 1.83 -16.24
C GLY A 303 1.06 1.44 -17.71
N PHE A 304 2.16 1.50 -18.47
CA PHE A 304 2.15 1.03 -19.86
C PHE A 304 1.79 -0.44 -19.98
N ALA A 305 2.32 -1.31 -19.11
CA ALA A 305 2.00 -2.75 -19.14
C ALA A 305 0.51 -3.01 -18.86
N ILE A 306 -0.07 -2.32 -17.87
CA ILE A 306 -1.48 -2.43 -17.48
C ILE A 306 -2.39 -1.88 -18.59
N PHE A 307 -2.18 -0.63 -19.00
CA PHE A 307 -3.09 0.06 -19.91
C PHE A 307 -3.01 -0.49 -21.32
N SER A 308 -1.86 -1.01 -21.78
CA SER A 308 -1.78 -1.71 -23.07
C SER A 308 -2.66 -2.97 -23.09
N VAL A 309 -2.69 -3.74 -21.99
CA VAL A 309 -3.55 -4.91 -21.83
C VAL A 309 -5.03 -4.51 -21.73
N LEU A 310 -5.35 -3.44 -21.00
CA LEU A 310 -6.72 -2.92 -20.91
C LEU A 310 -7.25 -2.41 -22.25
N GLY A 311 -6.40 -1.76 -23.05
CA GLY A 311 -6.75 -1.31 -24.40
C GLY A 311 -7.14 -2.46 -25.32
N PHE A 312 -6.36 -3.55 -25.29
CA PHE A 312 -6.71 -4.80 -25.97
C PHE A 312 -8.05 -5.36 -25.48
N MET A 313 -8.26 -5.40 -24.16
CA MET A 313 -9.50 -5.94 -23.59
C MET A 313 -10.74 -5.11 -23.97
N ALA A 314 -10.60 -3.78 -24.00
CA ALA A 314 -11.64 -2.86 -24.46
C ALA A 314 -12.01 -3.10 -25.93
N GLN A 315 -10.99 -3.27 -26.79
CA GLN A 315 -11.21 -3.55 -28.21
C GLN A 315 -11.90 -4.90 -28.43
N GLU A 316 -11.46 -5.96 -27.75
CA GLU A 316 -12.06 -7.31 -27.86
C GLU A 316 -13.53 -7.33 -27.40
N GLN A 317 -13.86 -6.55 -26.38
CA GLN A 317 -15.23 -6.49 -25.84
C GLN A 317 -16.12 -5.46 -26.54
N GLY A 318 -15.55 -4.60 -27.39
CA GLY A 318 -16.29 -3.50 -28.02
C GLY A 318 -16.85 -2.47 -27.03
N VAL A 319 -16.24 -2.35 -25.84
CA VAL A 319 -16.67 -1.40 -24.79
C VAL A 319 -15.61 -0.34 -24.53
N PRO A 320 -15.98 0.85 -24.03
CA PRO A 320 -15.00 1.87 -23.65
C PRO A 320 -14.01 1.36 -22.60
N ILE A 321 -12.75 1.79 -22.68
CA ILE A 321 -11.67 1.43 -21.74
C ILE A 321 -12.07 1.70 -20.27
N SER A 322 -12.87 2.73 -20.03
CA SER A 322 -13.34 3.07 -18.68
C SER A 322 -14.24 2.02 -18.02
N LYS A 323 -14.90 1.16 -18.80
CA LYS A 323 -15.74 0.08 -18.27
C LYS A 323 -14.97 -1.18 -17.93
N VAL A 324 -13.80 -1.38 -18.54
CA VAL A 324 -12.98 -2.59 -18.35
C VAL A 324 -11.91 -2.43 -17.29
N ALA A 325 -11.61 -1.20 -16.91
CA ALA A 325 -10.67 -0.96 -15.83
C ALA A 325 -11.44 -0.75 -14.52
N GLU A 326 -11.65 -1.87 -13.85
CA GLU A 326 -12.18 -1.88 -12.50
C GLU A 326 -11.08 -1.44 -11.51
N SER A 327 -11.46 -0.64 -10.52
CA SER A 327 -10.62 -0.35 -9.36
C SER A 327 -10.79 -1.46 -8.30
N GLY A 328 -10.03 -1.41 -7.22
CA GLY A 328 -9.98 -2.50 -6.26
C GLY A 328 -9.20 -3.74 -6.75
N PRO A 329 -9.01 -4.74 -5.87
CA PRO A 329 -8.43 -6.05 -6.24
C PRO A 329 -8.92 -6.65 -7.57
N GLY A 330 -10.10 -6.25 -8.07
CA GLY A 330 -10.60 -6.51 -9.42
C GLY A 330 -9.59 -6.29 -10.55
N LEU A 331 -8.72 -5.27 -10.54
CA LEU A 331 -7.73 -5.14 -11.61
C LEU A 331 -6.76 -6.35 -11.66
N ALA A 332 -6.30 -6.81 -10.49
CA ALA A 332 -5.38 -7.93 -10.34
C ALA A 332 -6.05 -9.29 -10.57
N PHE A 333 -7.29 -9.43 -10.11
CA PHE A 333 -7.98 -10.72 -10.01
C PHE A 333 -9.11 -10.88 -11.02
N ILE A 334 -9.44 -9.83 -11.77
CA ILE A 334 -10.43 -9.83 -12.86
C ILE A 334 -9.77 -9.45 -14.20
N ALA A 335 -9.26 -8.22 -14.34
CA ALA A 335 -8.77 -7.73 -15.64
C ALA A 335 -7.54 -8.51 -16.14
N TYR A 336 -6.54 -8.75 -15.28
CA TYR A 336 -5.36 -9.52 -15.65
C TYR A 336 -5.64 -10.99 -15.97
N PRO A 337 -6.39 -11.74 -15.15
CA PRO A 337 -6.70 -13.13 -15.45
C PRO A 337 -7.47 -13.26 -16.76
N LYS A 338 -8.34 -12.29 -17.07
CA LYS A 338 -8.99 -12.20 -18.38
C LYS A 338 -7.97 -12.06 -19.51
N ALA A 339 -7.05 -11.11 -19.43
CA ALA A 339 -6.02 -10.94 -20.45
C ALA A 339 -5.13 -12.17 -20.63
N VAL A 340 -4.77 -12.84 -19.52
CA VAL A 340 -3.97 -14.05 -19.53
C VAL A 340 -4.67 -15.21 -20.25
N THR A 341 -6.00 -15.32 -20.16
CA THR A 341 -6.75 -16.36 -20.90
C THR A 341 -6.63 -16.23 -22.42
N MET A 342 -6.30 -15.03 -22.91
CA MET A 342 -6.13 -14.72 -24.34
C MET A 342 -4.69 -14.94 -24.82
N MET A 343 -3.76 -15.32 -23.93
CA MET A 343 -2.37 -15.60 -24.27
C MET A 343 -2.16 -17.08 -24.58
N PRO A 344 -1.24 -17.42 -25.51
CA PRO A 344 -0.87 -18.82 -25.74
C PRO A 344 -0.25 -19.40 -24.48
N ILE A 345 -0.59 -20.65 -24.13
CA ILE A 345 -0.13 -21.32 -22.90
C ILE A 345 -0.53 -20.48 -21.67
N SER A 346 -1.81 -20.12 -21.58
CA SER A 346 -2.36 -19.21 -20.56
C SER A 346 -2.05 -19.63 -19.11
N GLN A 347 -1.93 -20.94 -18.86
CA GLN A 347 -1.57 -21.51 -17.55
C GLN A 347 -0.19 -21.06 -17.08
N LEU A 348 0.81 -21.04 -17.98
CA LEU A 348 2.16 -20.58 -17.65
C LEU A 348 2.14 -19.11 -17.26
N TRP A 349 1.46 -18.27 -18.05
CA TRP A 349 1.36 -16.84 -17.81
C TRP A 349 0.59 -16.54 -16.51
N ALA A 350 -0.47 -17.28 -16.22
CA ALA A 350 -1.21 -17.18 -14.97
C ALA A 350 -0.31 -17.52 -13.77
N CYS A 351 0.39 -18.65 -13.83
CA CYS A 351 1.32 -19.05 -12.77
C CYS A 351 2.39 -17.98 -12.52
N LEU A 352 3.03 -17.48 -13.58
CA LEU A 352 4.08 -16.45 -13.46
C LEU A 352 3.54 -15.12 -12.91
N PHE A 353 2.34 -14.71 -13.32
CA PHE A 353 1.69 -13.49 -12.85
C PHE A 353 1.32 -13.58 -11.36
N PHE A 354 0.67 -14.67 -10.92
CA PHE A 354 0.32 -14.82 -9.51
C PHE A 354 1.54 -15.07 -8.63
N LEU A 355 2.57 -15.74 -9.14
CA LEU A 355 3.87 -15.85 -8.46
C LEU A 355 4.53 -14.48 -8.29
N MET A 356 4.46 -13.62 -9.30
CA MET A 356 4.91 -12.23 -9.22
C MET A 356 4.13 -11.47 -8.13
N LEU A 357 2.79 -11.55 -8.12
CA LEU A 357 1.96 -10.90 -7.09
C LEU A 357 2.31 -11.39 -5.68
N ILE A 358 2.59 -12.69 -5.52
CA ILE A 358 3.02 -13.25 -4.24
C ILE A 358 4.36 -12.68 -3.80
N PHE A 359 5.37 -12.64 -4.67
CA PHE A 359 6.67 -12.08 -4.30
C PHE A 359 6.62 -10.60 -3.93
N LEU A 360 5.82 -9.82 -4.66
CA LEU A 360 5.61 -8.40 -4.37
C LEU A 360 4.92 -8.16 -3.03
N GLY A 361 3.85 -8.90 -2.75
CA GLY A 361 3.15 -8.81 -1.48
C GLY A 361 4.00 -9.30 -0.31
N LEU A 362 4.76 -10.38 -0.50
CA LEU A 362 5.63 -10.95 0.54
C LEU A 362 6.72 -9.95 0.96
N ASP A 363 7.42 -9.35 0.01
CA ASP A 363 8.49 -8.40 0.31
C ASP A 363 8.00 -7.20 1.13
N SER A 364 6.79 -6.72 0.83
CA SER A 364 6.14 -5.62 1.55
C SER A 364 5.70 -6.05 2.95
N GLN A 365 5.01 -7.18 3.06
CA GLN A 365 4.59 -7.75 4.35
C GLN A 365 5.79 -7.98 5.29
N PHE A 366 6.95 -8.34 4.76
CA PHE A 366 8.15 -8.53 5.58
C PHE A 366 8.58 -7.25 6.28
N VAL A 367 8.51 -6.12 5.58
CA VAL A 367 8.88 -4.82 6.12
C VAL A 367 7.86 -4.38 7.19
N CYS A 368 6.57 -4.57 6.92
CA CYS A 368 5.49 -4.28 7.87
C CYS A 368 5.67 -5.02 9.20
N VAL A 369 5.87 -6.35 9.14
CA VAL A 369 6.09 -7.18 10.34
C VAL A 369 7.41 -6.79 11.02
N GLU A 370 8.48 -6.55 10.26
CA GLU A 370 9.78 -6.15 10.81
C GLU A 370 9.70 -4.79 11.53
N SER A 371 8.92 -3.83 11.02
CA SER A 371 8.68 -2.52 11.65
C SER A 371 8.05 -2.69 13.03
N LEU A 372 6.96 -3.45 13.11
CA LEU A 372 6.25 -3.72 14.36
C LEU A 372 7.12 -4.48 15.37
N VAL A 373 7.84 -5.50 14.89
CA VAL A 373 8.77 -6.28 15.73
C VAL A 373 9.88 -5.38 16.27
N THR A 374 10.47 -4.53 15.44
CA THR A 374 11.56 -3.61 15.84
C THR A 374 11.07 -2.64 16.90
N ALA A 375 9.88 -2.05 16.72
CA ALA A 375 9.30 -1.15 17.72
C ALA A 375 9.06 -1.83 19.08
N ILE A 376 8.53 -3.06 19.09
CA ILE A 376 8.28 -3.80 20.34
C ILE A 376 9.59 -4.24 21.01
N VAL A 377 10.56 -4.71 20.23
CA VAL A 377 11.87 -5.13 20.75
C VAL A 377 12.60 -3.95 21.40
N ASP A 378 12.57 -2.78 20.78
CA ASP A 378 13.23 -1.58 21.29
C ASP A 378 12.53 -0.98 22.52
N LEU A 379 11.21 -1.21 22.68
CA LEU A 379 10.49 -0.84 23.89
C LEU A 379 10.82 -1.75 25.08
N PHE A 380 11.06 -3.04 24.83
CA PHE A 380 11.31 -4.04 25.87
C PHE A 380 12.60 -4.86 25.60
N PRO A 381 13.78 -4.21 25.55
CA PRO A 381 15.02 -4.86 25.14
C PRO A 381 15.44 -5.98 26.10
N GLU A 382 15.22 -5.80 27.40
CA GLU A 382 15.51 -6.80 28.44
C GLU A 382 14.74 -8.12 28.24
N VAL A 383 13.55 -8.03 27.64
CA VAL A 383 12.69 -9.18 27.39
C VAL A 383 13.08 -9.85 26.10
N PHE A 384 13.22 -9.11 24.99
CA PHE A 384 13.29 -9.69 23.64
C PHE A 384 14.70 -9.85 23.06
N HIS A 385 15.74 -9.25 23.64
CA HIS A 385 17.14 -9.49 23.20
C HIS A 385 17.65 -10.90 23.56
N LYS A 386 16.92 -11.68 24.36
CA LYS A 386 17.30 -13.06 24.67
C LYS A 386 17.04 -13.98 23.46
N LYS A 387 17.96 -14.92 23.24
CA LYS A 387 17.92 -15.89 22.13
C LYS A 387 16.56 -16.61 22.08
N GLY A 388 15.93 -16.68 20.91
CA GLY A 388 14.65 -17.37 20.69
C GLY A 388 13.41 -16.53 20.95
N ARG A 389 13.50 -15.40 21.67
CA ARG A 389 12.32 -14.60 22.04
C ARG A 389 11.83 -13.68 20.94
N ARG A 390 12.73 -13.20 20.07
CA ARG A 390 12.34 -12.47 18.86
C ARG A 390 11.56 -13.37 17.91
N GLU A 391 12.00 -14.61 17.75
CA GLU A 391 11.34 -15.62 16.92
C GLU A 391 9.94 -15.97 17.46
N LEU A 392 9.79 -16.06 18.78
CA LEU A 392 8.48 -16.23 19.43
C LEU A 392 7.58 -15.00 19.29
N LEU A 393 8.14 -13.79 19.34
CA LEU A 393 7.38 -12.55 19.12
C LEU A 393 6.81 -12.50 17.70
N ILE A 394 7.63 -12.82 16.68
CA ILE A 394 7.16 -12.86 15.28
C ILE A 394 6.07 -13.92 15.13
N LEU A 395 6.23 -15.10 15.75
CA LEU A 395 5.20 -16.13 15.73
C LEU A 395 3.90 -15.64 16.39
N GLY A 396 4.00 -14.98 17.54
CA GLY A 396 2.85 -14.39 18.25
C GLY A 396 2.10 -13.38 17.39
N ILE A 397 2.83 -12.46 16.75
CA ILE A 397 2.25 -11.47 15.82
C ILE A 397 1.56 -12.18 14.66
N ALA A 398 2.22 -13.14 14.01
CA ALA A 398 1.65 -13.89 12.88
C ALA A 398 0.38 -14.65 13.27
N VAL A 399 0.35 -15.29 14.43
CA VAL A 399 -0.84 -16.01 14.94
C VAL A 399 -1.98 -15.04 15.24
N ILE A 400 -1.71 -13.91 15.90
CA ILE A 400 -2.74 -12.90 16.21
C ILE A 400 -3.31 -12.31 14.92
N CYS A 401 -2.45 -11.89 14.00
CA CYS A 401 -2.88 -11.33 12.72
C CYS A 401 -3.61 -12.37 11.84
N TYR A 402 -3.23 -13.66 11.90
CA TYR A 402 -3.97 -14.74 11.24
C TYR A 402 -5.39 -14.87 11.81
N LEU A 403 -5.53 -14.93 13.13
CA LEU A 403 -6.83 -15.10 13.80
C LEU A 403 -7.77 -13.93 13.52
N ILE A 404 -7.28 -12.69 13.53
CA ILE A 404 -8.06 -11.51 13.15
C ILE A 404 -8.33 -11.53 11.64
N GLY A 405 -7.33 -11.90 10.85
CA GLY A 405 -7.40 -12.05 9.39
C GLY A 405 -8.50 -13.01 8.91
N LEU A 406 -8.91 -13.99 9.73
CA LEU A 406 -10.03 -14.87 9.43
C LEU A 406 -11.35 -14.12 9.17
N LEU A 407 -11.54 -12.94 9.79
CA LEU A 407 -12.69 -12.08 9.54
C LEU A 407 -12.70 -11.49 8.13
N LEU A 408 -11.53 -11.28 7.53
CA LEU A 408 -11.37 -10.71 6.19
C LEU A 408 -11.47 -11.75 5.07
N VAL A 409 -11.44 -13.04 5.42
CA VAL A 409 -11.62 -14.17 4.48
C VAL A 409 -12.98 -14.86 4.67
N THR A 410 -13.95 -14.20 5.30
CA THR A 410 -15.35 -14.63 5.23
C THR A 410 -15.97 -14.24 3.88
N GLU A 411 -17.16 -14.77 3.60
CA GLU A 411 -17.94 -14.43 2.41
C GLU A 411 -18.20 -12.90 2.31
N GLY A 412 -18.52 -12.23 3.42
CA GLY A 412 -18.61 -10.76 3.50
C GLY A 412 -17.28 -10.05 3.79
N GLY A 413 -16.15 -10.76 3.79
CA GLY A 413 -14.84 -10.25 4.22
C GLY A 413 -14.30 -9.12 3.35
N MET A 414 -14.71 -9.06 2.08
CA MET A 414 -14.34 -7.99 1.15
C MET A 414 -14.82 -6.60 1.61
N TYR A 415 -15.99 -6.51 2.24
CA TYR A 415 -16.49 -5.25 2.79
C TYR A 415 -15.66 -4.76 3.98
N ILE A 416 -15.24 -5.69 4.85
CA ILE A 416 -14.33 -5.37 5.97
C ILE A 416 -12.96 -4.96 5.44
N PHE A 417 -12.44 -5.69 4.44
CA PHE A 417 -11.17 -5.40 3.79
C PHE A 417 -11.12 -3.95 3.28
N GLN A 418 -12.18 -3.49 2.62
CA GLN A 418 -12.24 -2.12 2.14
C GLN A 418 -12.35 -1.06 3.24
N LEU A 419 -13.01 -1.37 4.36
CA LEU A 419 -13.03 -0.45 5.51
C LEU A 419 -11.61 -0.25 6.07
N PHE A 420 -10.83 -1.32 6.17
CA PHE A 420 -9.43 -1.24 6.59
C PHE A 420 -8.60 -0.44 5.59
N ASP A 421 -8.69 -0.78 4.31
CA ASP A 421 -7.92 -0.14 3.25
C ASP A 421 -8.23 1.37 3.12
N TYR A 422 -9.51 1.73 3.20
CA TYR A 422 -9.94 3.13 3.02
C TYR A 422 -9.71 4.00 4.27
N TYR A 423 -10.02 3.50 5.47
CA TYR A 423 -10.00 4.32 6.69
C TYR A 423 -8.79 4.11 7.60
N ALA A 424 -8.25 2.90 7.67
CA ALA A 424 -7.31 2.54 8.74
C ALA A 424 -5.84 2.84 8.40
N ALA A 425 -5.48 2.70 7.12
CA ALA A 425 -4.09 2.76 6.66
C ALA A 425 -3.86 3.61 5.40
N SER A 426 -4.85 4.40 5.00
CA SER A 426 -4.79 5.25 3.80
C SER A 426 -5.47 6.61 4.03
N GLY A 427 -5.22 7.53 3.11
CA GLY A 427 -5.88 8.83 3.05
C GLY A 427 -5.64 9.70 4.28
N THR A 428 -6.74 10.03 4.97
CA THR A 428 -6.80 11.06 6.02
C THR A 428 -5.88 10.79 7.21
N CYS A 429 -5.68 9.53 7.62
CA CYS A 429 -4.82 9.21 8.76
C CYS A 429 -3.33 9.43 8.46
N LEU A 430 -2.86 9.07 7.25
CA LEU A 430 -1.47 9.27 6.82
C LEU A 430 -1.15 10.76 6.64
N LEU A 431 -2.06 11.52 6.01
CA LEU A 431 -1.90 12.97 5.86
C LEU A 431 -1.84 13.67 7.22
N PHE A 432 -2.69 13.28 8.17
CA PHE A 432 -2.67 13.80 9.53
C PHE A 432 -1.32 13.53 10.22
N LEU A 433 -0.83 12.29 10.15
CA LEU A 433 0.40 11.88 10.79
C LEU A 433 1.62 12.61 10.19
N ALA A 434 1.67 12.79 8.87
CA ALA A 434 2.72 13.52 8.18
C ALA A 434 2.79 15.00 8.61
N ILE A 435 1.65 15.65 8.86
CA ILE A 435 1.62 17.02 9.37
C ILE A 435 2.35 17.09 10.72
N PHE A 436 2.03 16.20 11.66
CA PHE A 436 2.63 16.21 13.00
C PHE A 436 4.10 15.80 12.99
N GLU A 437 4.47 14.79 12.20
CA GLU A 437 5.86 14.35 12.05
C GLU A 437 6.77 15.47 11.53
N VAL A 438 6.34 16.14 10.46
CA VAL A 438 7.12 17.22 9.86
C VAL A 438 7.13 18.45 10.75
N ILE A 439 6.02 18.81 11.40
CA ILE A 439 6.01 19.92 12.37
C ILE A 439 6.94 19.63 13.55
N CYS A 440 6.91 18.41 14.08
CA CYS A 440 7.77 18.00 15.19
C CYS A 440 9.25 18.15 14.81
N ILE A 441 9.68 17.64 13.66
CA ILE A 441 11.10 17.74 13.28
C ILE A 441 11.47 19.17 12.86
N ALA A 442 10.66 19.83 12.05
CA ALA A 442 11.05 21.09 11.42
C ALA A 442 10.96 22.28 12.39
N TRP A 443 9.92 22.33 13.22
CA TRP A 443 9.62 23.48 14.07
C TRP A 443 9.95 23.25 15.55
N VAL A 444 9.75 22.03 16.04
CA VAL A 444 9.92 21.72 17.46
C VAL A 444 11.36 21.32 17.76
N TYR A 445 11.85 20.27 17.10
CA TYR A 445 13.25 19.83 17.20
C TYR A 445 14.21 20.80 16.49
N GLY A 446 13.74 21.38 15.38
CA GLY A 446 14.45 22.39 14.59
C GLY A 446 15.06 21.81 13.31
N ALA A 447 14.62 22.33 12.16
CA ALA A 447 15.08 21.87 10.85
C ALA A 447 16.59 22.06 10.62
N ASP A 448 17.19 23.10 11.21
CA ASP A 448 18.64 23.33 11.17
C ASP A 448 19.39 22.25 11.92
N ARG A 449 18.98 21.96 13.16
CA ARG A 449 19.57 20.89 13.98
C ARG A 449 19.45 19.53 13.28
N PHE A 450 18.30 19.23 12.70
CA PHE A 450 18.13 17.97 11.96
C PHE A 450 18.99 17.92 10.69
N SER A 451 19.15 19.04 9.98
CA SER A 451 20.06 19.11 8.82
C SER A 451 21.52 18.93 9.21
N ASP A 452 21.92 19.47 10.37
CA ASP A 452 23.26 19.31 10.95
C ASP A 452 23.50 17.86 11.40
N ASN A 453 22.49 17.17 11.96
CA ASN A 453 22.58 15.73 12.27
C ASN A 453 22.78 14.89 11.00
N ILE A 454 22.11 15.26 9.90
CA ILE A 454 22.32 14.57 8.61
C ILE A 454 23.73 14.83 8.10
N GLU A 455 24.25 16.06 8.20
CA GLU A 455 25.64 16.37 7.85
C GLU A 455 26.64 15.57 8.69
N ASP A 456 26.41 15.43 9.99
CA ASP A 456 27.26 14.62 10.87
C ASP A 456 27.27 13.13 10.45
N MET A 457 26.13 12.60 10.00
CA MET A 457 26.04 11.24 9.47
C MET A 457 26.76 11.08 8.12
N ILE A 458 26.46 11.92 7.13
CA ILE A 458 26.85 11.67 5.72
C ILE A 458 28.06 12.49 5.25
N GLY A 459 28.50 13.46 6.05
CA GLY A 459 29.63 14.35 5.78
C GLY A 459 29.32 15.58 4.91
N TYR A 460 28.05 15.85 4.58
CA TYR A 460 27.62 17.03 3.84
C TYR A 460 26.15 17.39 4.13
N LYS A 461 25.80 18.69 4.08
CA LYS A 461 24.41 19.13 4.29
C LYS A 461 23.50 18.74 3.12
N PRO A 462 22.26 18.29 3.40
CA PRO A 462 21.21 18.16 2.39
C PRO A 462 20.94 19.47 1.65
N TRP A 463 20.42 19.37 0.43
CA TRP A 463 20.07 20.54 -0.35
C TRP A 463 19.01 21.40 0.38
N PRO A 464 19.17 22.75 0.49
CA PRO A 464 18.27 23.57 1.30
C PRO A 464 16.80 23.49 0.92
N LEU A 465 16.47 23.11 -0.32
CA LEU A 465 15.09 22.89 -0.74
C LEU A 465 14.38 21.85 0.14
N VAL A 466 15.07 20.77 0.51
CA VAL A 466 14.53 19.72 1.40
C VAL A 466 14.15 20.30 2.76
N LYS A 467 15.00 21.19 3.30
CA LYS A 467 14.71 21.89 4.55
C LYS A 467 13.46 22.77 4.44
N TYR A 468 13.31 23.52 3.34
CA TYR A 468 12.12 24.34 3.10
C TYR A 468 10.85 23.53 2.84
N CYS A 469 10.99 22.33 2.26
CA CYS A 469 9.90 21.37 2.18
C CYS A 469 9.38 21.01 3.57
N TRP A 470 10.29 20.60 4.48
CA TRP A 470 9.91 20.30 5.86
C TRP A 470 9.30 21.50 6.60
N LEU A 471 9.87 22.69 6.46
CA LEU A 471 9.38 23.85 7.21
C LEU A 471 7.98 24.30 6.76
N TYR A 472 7.72 24.35 5.44
CA TYR A 472 6.57 25.07 4.90
C TYR A 472 5.76 24.26 3.90
N LEU A 473 6.41 23.67 2.89
CA LEU A 473 5.68 23.14 1.73
C LEU A 473 4.97 21.83 2.06
N THR A 474 5.65 20.88 2.69
CA THR A 474 5.06 19.59 3.10
C THR A 474 3.91 19.78 4.10
N PRO A 475 4.07 20.47 5.25
CA PRO A 475 2.98 20.62 6.19
C PRO A 475 1.82 21.44 5.60
N GLY A 476 2.11 22.46 4.79
CA GLY A 476 1.08 23.25 4.10
C GLY A 476 0.26 22.42 3.10
N LEU A 477 0.92 21.64 2.24
CA LEU A 477 0.24 20.81 1.24
C LEU A 477 -0.54 19.65 1.89
N CYS A 478 0.03 19.01 2.93
CA CYS A 478 -0.66 17.96 3.68
C CYS A 478 -1.86 18.52 4.45
N LEU A 479 -1.73 19.68 5.09
CA LEU A 479 -2.84 20.32 5.80
C LEU A 479 -3.96 20.74 4.84
N ALA A 480 -3.62 21.32 3.69
CA ALA A 480 -4.60 21.72 2.68
C ALA A 480 -5.40 20.52 2.16
N THR A 481 -4.71 19.42 1.82
CA THR A 481 -5.36 18.19 1.36
C THR A 481 -6.14 17.49 2.47
N PHE A 482 -5.62 17.44 3.68
CA PHE A 482 -6.33 16.90 4.84
C PHE A 482 -7.63 17.65 5.11
N LEU A 483 -7.60 18.98 5.20
CA LEU A 483 -8.80 19.79 5.43
C LEU A 483 -9.80 19.62 4.29
N PHE A 484 -9.33 19.57 3.04
CA PHE A 484 -10.19 19.31 1.90
C PHE A 484 -10.88 17.93 1.98
N SER A 485 -10.15 16.89 2.41
CA SER A 485 -10.69 15.54 2.60
C SER A 485 -11.87 15.51 3.56
N LEU A 486 -11.81 16.32 4.62
CA LEU A 486 -12.87 16.42 5.61
C LEU A 486 -14.06 17.24 5.10
N ILE A 487 -13.80 18.32 4.35
CA ILE A 487 -14.86 19.20 3.83
C ILE A 487 -15.66 18.53 2.72
N ARG A 488 -15.00 17.77 1.84
CA ARG A 488 -15.61 17.09 0.68
C ARG A 488 -15.75 15.59 0.89
N TYR A 489 -15.76 15.14 2.13
CA TYR A 489 -15.90 13.74 2.48
C TYR A 489 -17.11 13.09 1.77
N GLN A 490 -16.87 11.93 1.18
CA GLN A 490 -17.90 11.07 0.61
C GLN A 490 -17.88 9.71 1.32
N PRO A 491 -19.04 9.16 1.69
CA PRO A 491 -19.12 7.81 2.23
C PRO A 491 -18.53 6.77 1.28
N LEU A 492 -17.84 5.79 1.85
CA LEU A 492 -17.36 4.63 1.12
C LEU A 492 -18.52 3.88 0.45
N LYS A 493 -18.31 3.42 -0.78
CA LYS A 493 -19.18 2.53 -1.55
C LYS A 493 -18.37 1.34 -2.10
N TYR A 494 -19.02 0.21 -2.33
CA TYR A 494 -18.42 -0.92 -3.03
C TYR A 494 -19.00 -1.06 -4.44
N ASN A 495 -18.11 -1.15 -5.45
CA ASN A 495 -18.44 -1.24 -6.86
C ASN A 495 -19.47 -0.20 -7.36
N ASN A 496 -19.51 1.00 -6.75
CA ASN A 496 -20.48 2.07 -6.99
C ASN A 496 -21.97 1.70 -6.80
N VAL A 497 -22.28 0.48 -6.37
CA VAL A 497 -23.66 -0.03 -6.19
C VAL A 497 -23.99 -0.20 -4.71
N TYR A 498 -23.07 -0.74 -3.93
CA TYR A 498 -23.30 -1.01 -2.51
C TYR A 498 -22.91 0.19 -1.66
N GLU A 499 -23.84 0.69 -0.85
CA GLU A 499 -23.59 1.75 0.11
C GLU A 499 -23.38 1.16 1.51
N TYR A 500 -22.31 1.60 2.18
CA TYR A 500 -22.02 1.11 3.52
C TYR A 500 -23.05 1.65 4.52
N PRO A 501 -23.54 0.80 5.45
CA PRO A 501 -24.49 1.23 6.45
C PRO A 501 -23.83 2.23 7.43
N PRO A 502 -24.60 3.12 8.10
CA PRO A 502 -24.05 4.15 8.97
C PRO A 502 -23.12 3.63 10.07
N TRP A 503 -23.42 2.47 10.64
CA TRP A 503 -22.56 1.84 11.64
C TRP A 503 -21.25 1.32 11.05
N GLY A 504 -21.23 0.88 9.78
CA GLY A 504 -20.02 0.45 9.08
C GLY A 504 -19.09 1.64 8.82
N ILE A 505 -19.67 2.79 8.43
CA ILE A 505 -18.94 4.06 8.31
C ILE A 505 -18.39 4.49 9.68
N ALA A 506 -19.17 4.36 10.75
CA ALA A 506 -18.71 4.66 12.11
C ALA A 506 -17.52 3.77 12.53
N VAL A 507 -17.56 2.47 12.20
CA VAL A 507 -16.40 1.56 12.40
C VAL A 507 -15.19 2.06 11.62
N GLY A 508 -15.36 2.47 10.36
CA GLY A 508 -14.30 3.08 9.57
C GLY A 508 -13.66 4.29 10.26
N TRP A 509 -14.47 5.24 10.73
CA TRP A 509 -13.95 6.40 11.47
C TRP A 509 -13.29 6.03 12.80
N VAL A 510 -13.78 5.01 13.51
CA VAL A 510 -13.10 4.49 14.71
C VAL A 510 -11.72 3.96 14.36
N LEU A 511 -11.56 3.22 13.25
CA LEU A 511 -10.26 2.77 12.77
C LEU A 511 -9.33 3.95 12.49
N ALA A 512 -9.80 4.96 11.75
CA ALA A 512 -9.01 6.16 11.46
C ALA A 512 -8.61 6.93 12.72
N LEU A 513 -9.57 7.18 13.62
CA LEU A 513 -9.35 7.95 14.84
C LEU A 513 -8.46 7.21 15.85
N SER A 514 -8.44 5.88 15.82
CA SER A 514 -7.64 5.08 16.75
C SER A 514 -6.13 5.35 16.65
N SER A 515 -5.61 5.65 15.46
CA SER A 515 -4.22 6.07 15.27
C SER A 515 -4.05 7.57 15.51
N MET A 516 -4.97 8.40 15.00
CA MET A 516 -4.89 9.86 15.12
C MET A 516 -4.92 10.34 16.58
N ILE A 517 -5.68 9.67 17.45
CA ILE A 517 -5.81 10.04 18.86
C ILE A 517 -4.55 9.75 19.68
N CYS A 518 -3.66 8.86 19.21
CA CYS A 518 -2.40 8.55 19.90
C CYS A 518 -1.52 9.80 20.12
N ILE A 519 -1.51 10.73 19.16
CA ILE A 519 -0.71 11.96 19.26
C ILE A 519 -1.22 12.88 20.39
N PRO A 520 -2.46 13.41 20.35
CA PRO A 520 -2.95 14.30 21.40
C PRO A 520 -3.07 13.60 22.76
N SER A 521 -3.45 12.32 22.80
CA SER A 521 -3.54 11.59 24.07
C SER A 521 -2.17 11.43 24.74
N TYR A 522 -1.11 11.18 23.97
CA TYR A 522 0.24 11.09 24.53
C TYR A 522 0.77 12.46 24.99
N ILE A 523 0.49 13.53 24.23
CA ILE A 523 0.82 14.90 24.65
C ILE A 523 0.17 15.20 26.01
N ILE A 524 -1.13 14.93 26.15
CA ILE A 524 -1.85 15.12 27.43
C ILE A 524 -1.25 14.24 28.53
N PHE A 525 -0.94 12.98 28.23
CA PHE A 525 -0.33 12.05 29.19
C PHE A 525 1.05 12.53 29.67
N SER A 526 1.90 13.02 28.78
CA SER A 526 3.22 13.60 29.10
C SER A 526 3.04 14.79 30.06
N PHE A 527 2.11 15.71 29.77
CA PHE A 527 1.81 16.84 30.65
C PHE A 527 1.30 16.44 32.04
N LEU A 528 0.52 15.36 32.14
CA LEU A 528 0.00 14.88 33.42
C LEU A 528 1.03 14.11 34.26
N ARG A 529 2.01 13.48 33.60
CA ARG A 529 3.03 12.66 34.26
C ARG A 529 4.21 13.48 34.78
N THR A 530 4.65 14.48 34.02
CA THR A 530 5.87 15.23 34.31
C THR A 530 5.58 16.29 35.38
N LYS A 531 6.23 16.16 36.53
CA LYS A 531 6.06 17.09 37.66
C LYS A 531 6.81 18.39 37.38
N GLY A 532 6.09 19.50 37.37
CA GLY A 532 6.67 20.83 37.22
C GLY A 532 5.62 21.87 36.86
N SER A 533 6.03 23.12 36.75
CA SER A 533 5.22 24.14 36.10
C SER A 533 5.09 23.86 34.59
N PHE A 534 4.04 24.37 33.95
CA PHE A 534 3.81 24.17 32.51
C PHE A 534 5.04 24.50 31.63
N LYS A 535 5.81 25.54 32.00
CA LYS A 535 7.05 25.92 31.29
C LYS A 535 8.21 24.93 31.51
N GLU A 536 8.32 24.36 32.70
CA GLU A 536 9.36 23.36 33.01
C GLU A 536 9.07 22.04 32.30
N VAL A 537 7.81 21.62 32.28
CA VAL A 537 7.37 20.41 31.56
C VAL A 537 7.63 20.56 30.06
N ILE A 538 7.27 21.70 29.46
CA ILE A 538 7.58 21.99 28.05
C ILE A 538 9.08 21.91 27.79
N THR A 539 9.92 22.58 28.59
CA THR A 539 11.37 22.57 28.36
C THR A 539 11.98 21.17 28.50
N THR A 540 11.45 20.35 29.41
CA THR A 540 11.95 18.99 29.69
C THR A 540 11.50 17.97 28.65
N GLU A 541 10.32 18.13 28.05
CA GLU A 541 9.76 17.19 27.09
C GLU A 541 10.02 17.57 25.62
N LEU A 542 10.59 18.77 25.39
CA LEU A 542 11.00 19.28 24.08
C LEU A 542 12.49 19.05 23.73
N LEU A 543 13.33 18.83 24.74
CA LEU A 543 14.79 18.64 24.65
C LEU A 543 15.17 17.31 25.32
#